data_AF-A0A257RT42-F1
#
_entry.id   AF-A0A257RT42-F1
#
_cell.length_a   1.000
_cell.length_b   1.000
_cell.length_c   1.000
_cell.angle_alpha   90.00
_cell.angle_beta   90.00
_cell.angle_gamma   90.00
#
_symmetry.space_group_name_H-M   'P 1'
#
loop_
_entity.id
_entity.type
_entity.pdbx_description
1 polymer ?
#
loop_
_entity_poly.entity_id
_entity_poly.type
_entity_poly.pdbx_seq_one_letter_code
_entity_poly.pdbx_strand_id
1 'polypeptide(L)'
;MSALAVARRLRDALVLFWLVISLTFVLIRLSPGDPATMLVPPDASPAAAARLRHAFGLDAPMPVQYARWLGETLTGHFGQSFAAHEPVTRVIGRAAALSLCLGLPSLALTFLIGVPIGMLQGARRGG
;
A
#
# COMPACT_ATOMS: atom_id res chain seq x y z
N MET A 1 20.30 16.94 -14.65
CA MET A 1 19.76 15.56 -14.74
C MET A 1 19.09 15.43 -16.10
N SER A 2 19.51 14.50 -16.96
CA SER A 2 18.94 14.37 -18.31
C SER A 2 17.49 13.89 -18.24
N ALA A 3 16.60 14.43 -19.09
CA ALA A 3 15.17 14.06 -19.12
C ALA A 3 14.96 12.53 -19.26
N LEU A 4 15.89 11.86 -19.93
CA LEU A 4 15.96 10.40 -20.05
C LEU A 4 16.14 9.69 -18.70
N ALA A 5 16.92 10.25 -17.77
CA ALA A 5 17.10 9.68 -16.44
C ALA A 5 15.83 9.77 -15.59
N VAL A 6 15.12 10.91 -15.67
CA VAL A 6 13.84 11.10 -14.97
C VAL A 6 12.77 10.16 -15.53
N ALA A 7 12.67 10.04 -16.86
CA ALA A 7 11.70 9.14 -17.50
C ALA A 7 11.94 7.67 -17.13
N ARG A 8 13.20 7.21 -17.10
CA ARG A 8 13.54 5.86 -16.64
C ARG A 8 13.14 5.64 -15.17
N ARG A 9 13.45 6.58 -14.29
CA ARG A 9 13.10 6.50 -12.86
C ARG A 9 11.59 6.43 -12.64
N LEU A 10 10.82 7.23 -13.38
CA LEU A 10 9.36 7.21 -13.30
C LEU A 10 8.78 5.88 -13.80
N ARG A 11 9.31 5.36 -14.92
CA ARG A 11 8.93 4.03 -15.43
C ARG A 11 9.23 2.95 -14.39
N ASP A 12 10.43 2.92 -13.84
CA ASP A 12 10.85 1.89 -12.89
C ASP A 12 10.00 1.96 -11.61
N ALA A 13 9.69 3.17 -11.13
CA ALA A 13 8.78 3.38 -10.00
C ALA A 13 7.35 2.91 -10.30
N LEU A 14 6.82 3.20 -11.50
CA LEU A 14 5.48 2.76 -11.90
C LEU A 14 5.39 1.24 -12.00
N VAL A 15 6.40 0.60 -12.60
CA VAL A 15 6.48 -0.87 -12.71
C VAL A 15 6.58 -1.50 -11.33
N LEU A 16 7.41 -0.96 -10.45
CA LEU A 16 7.52 -1.44 -9.07
C LEU A 16 6.20 -1.31 -8.32
N PHE A 17 5.54 -0.15 -8.42
CA PHE A 17 4.25 0.09 -7.78
C PHE A 17 3.20 -0.91 -8.29
N TRP A 18 3.13 -1.10 -9.61
CA TRP A 18 2.22 -2.08 -10.23
C TRP A 18 2.52 -3.52 -9.81
N LEU A 19 3.80 -3.89 -9.68
CA LEU A 19 4.20 -5.22 -9.21
C LEU A 19 3.78 -5.44 -7.75
N VAL A 20 4.07 -4.48 -6.87
CA VAL A 20 3.75 -4.57 -5.44
C VAL A 20 2.25 -4.66 -5.23
N ILE A 21 1.46 -3.80 -5.87
CA ILE A 21 0.00 -3.80 -5.72
C ILE A 21 -0.62 -5.11 -6.22
N SER A 22 -0.14 -5.63 -7.34
CA SER A 22 -0.59 -6.91 -7.90
C SER A 22 -0.19 -8.09 -7.03
N LEU A 23 1.04 -8.08 -6.51
CA LEU A 23 1.53 -9.10 -5.60
C LEU A 23 0.71 -9.10 -4.31
N THR A 24 0.42 -7.92 -3.73
CA THR A 24 -0.44 -7.80 -2.54
C THR A 24 -1.83 -8.37 -2.79
N PHE A 25 -2.45 -8.07 -3.94
CA PHE A 25 -3.75 -8.65 -4.32
C PHE A 25 -3.71 -10.18 -4.34
N VAL A 26 -2.69 -10.75 -5.00
CA VAL A 26 -2.52 -12.19 -5.10
C VAL A 26 -2.27 -12.82 -3.73
N LEU A 27 -1.38 -12.24 -2.92
CA LEU A 27 -1.04 -12.76 -1.59
C LEU A 27 -2.25 -12.77 -0.65
N ILE A 28 -3.08 -11.73 -0.67
CA ILE A 28 -4.32 -11.69 0.14
C ILE A 28 -5.30 -12.77 -0.31
N ARG A 29 -5.42 -13.01 -1.63
CA ARG A 29 -6.32 -14.04 -2.20
C ARG A 29 -5.83 -15.47 -2.01
N LEU A 30 -4.51 -15.66 -1.93
CA LEU A 30 -3.87 -16.95 -1.66
C LEU A 30 -3.73 -17.24 -0.16
N SER A 31 -3.89 -16.23 0.70
CA SER A 31 -3.85 -16.41 2.15
C SER A 31 -4.91 -17.43 2.59
N PRO A 32 -4.58 -18.37 3.50
CA PRO A 32 -5.57 -19.28 4.05
C PRO A 32 -6.62 -18.49 4.83
N GLY A 33 -7.88 -18.61 4.38
CA GLY A 33 -9.04 -17.88 4.92
C GLY A 33 -9.82 -17.19 3.82
N ASP A 34 -11.13 -17.37 3.78
CA ASP A 34 -11.97 -16.62 2.86
C ASP A 34 -12.20 -15.20 3.40
N PRO A 35 -11.88 -14.14 2.64
CA PRO A 35 -12.15 -12.77 3.07
C PRO A 35 -13.61 -12.56 3.48
N ALA A 36 -14.56 -13.26 2.84
CA ALA A 36 -15.96 -13.19 3.24
C ALA A 36 -16.21 -13.82 4.61
N THR A 37 -15.59 -14.97 4.93
CA THR A 37 -15.68 -15.56 6.28
C THR A 37 -15.04 -14.71 7.37
N MET A 38 -14.04 -13.87 7.04
CA MET A 38 -13.46 -12.92 8.01
C MET A 38 -14.38 -11.73 8.31
N LEU A 39 -15.35 -11.46 7.44
CA LEU A 39 -16.31 -10.35 7.57
C LEU A 39 -17.62 -10.78 8.24
N VAL A 40 -17.82 -12.08 8.34
CA VAL A 40 -19.02 -12.68 8.91
C VAL A 40 -18.75 -12.94 10.39
N PRO A 41 -19.66 -12.59 11.32
CA PRO A 41 -19.52 -12.98 12.72
C PRO A 41 -19.26 -14.48 12.83
N PRO A 42 -18.45 -14.95 13.80
CA PRO A 42 -18.11 -16.37 13.93
C PRO A 42 -19.34 -17.29 14.04
N ASP A 43 -20.47 -16.76 14.49
CA ASP A 43 -21.75 -17.48 14.64
C ASP A 43 -22.69 -17.37 13.44
N ALA A 44 -22.31 -16.67 12.36
CA ALA A 44 -23.23 -16.43 11.27
C ALA A 44 -23.34 -17.60 10.28
N SER A 45 -24.55 -17.78 9.75
CA SER A 45 -24.88 -18.94 8.93
C SER A 45 -24.08 -18.99 7.62
N PRO A 46 -23.82 -20.18 7.06
CA PRO A 46 -23.15 -20.34 5.77
C PRO A 46 -23.83 -19.54 4.63
N ALA A 47 -25.15 -19.37 4.72
CA ALA A 47 -25.92 -18.55 3.78
C ALA A 47 -25.58 -17.05 3.88
N ALA A 48 -25.25 -16.54 5.08
CA ALA A 48 -24.80 -15.15 5.24
C ALA A 48 -23.43 -14.93 4.59
N ALA A 49 -22.50 -15.87 4.76
CA ALA A 49 -21.19 -15.83 4.12
C ALA A 49 -21.29 -15.87 2.58
N ALA A 50 -22.15 -16.73 2.03
CA ALA A 50 -22.39 -16.79 0.58
C ALA A 50 -22.97 -15.48 0.02
N ARG A 51 -23.91 -14.84 0.73
CA ARG A 51 -24.44 -13.53 0.33
C ARG A 51 -23.36 -12.44 0.33
N LEU A 52 -22.48 -12.45 1.34
CA LEU A 52 -21.35 -11.52 1.44
C LEU A 52 -20.33 -11.74 0.33
N ARG A 53 -20.00 -13.01 0.01
CA ARG A 53 -19.15 -13.34 -1.15
C ARG A 53 -19.69 -12.75 -2.45
N HIS A 54 -20.98 -12.93 -2.69
CA HIS A 54 -21.63 -12.40 -3.89
C HIS A 54 -21.67 -10.86 -3.89
N ALA A 55 -22.00 -10.24 -2.76
CA ALA A 55 -22.02 -8.78 -2.61
C ALA A 55 -20.64 -8.14 -2.87
N PHE A 56 -19.56 -8.79 -2.42
CA PHE A 56 -18.18 -8.35 -2.66
C PHE A 56 -17.60 -8.82 -4.00
N GLY A 57 -18.38 -9.54 -4.83
CA GLY A 57 -17.92 -10.05 -6.12
C GLY A 57 -16.80 -11.09 -6.03
N LEU A 58 -16.68 -11.76 -4.88
CA LEU A 58 -15.66 -12.77 -4.62
C LEU A 58 -15.88 -14.06 -5.42
N ASP A 59 -17.07 -14.23 -5.99
CA ASP A 59 -17.47 -15.37 -6.82
C ASP A 59 -17.02 -15.24 -8.29
N ALA A 60 -16.55 -14.05 -8.71
CA ALA A 60 -16.10 -13.81 -10.08
C ALA A 60 -14.70 -14.41 -10.34
N PRO A 61 -14.29 -14.65 -11.60
CA PRO A 61 -12.92 -15.05 -11.92
C PRO A 61 -11.89 -14.02 -11.41
N MET A 62 -10.74 -14.47 -10.89
CA MET A 62 -9.70 -13.60 -10.33
C MET A 62 -9.31 -12.39 -11.21
N PRO A 63 -9.15 -12.53 -12.55
CA PRO A 63 -8.84 -11.38 -13.39
C PRO A 63 -9.92 -10.27 -13.36
N VAL A 64 -11.19 -10.65 -13.26
CA VAL A 64 -12.32 -9.71 -13.18
C VAL A 64 -12.30 -8.99 -11.83
N GLN A 65 -12.03 -9.73 -10.76
CA GLN A 65 -11.89 -9.14 -9.42
C GLN A 65 -10.72 -8.14 -9.37
N TYR A 66 -9.57 -8.49 -9.96
CA TYR A 66 -8.40 -7.63 -10.02
C TYR A 66 -8.66 -6.37 -10.85
N ALA A 67 -9.26 -6.49 -12.03
CA ALA A 67 -9.55 -5.34 -12.89
C ALA A 67 -10.52 -4.35 -12.22
N ARG A 68 -11.57 -4.85 -11.56
CA ARG A 68 -12.52 -4.01 -10.80
C ARG A 68 -11.82 -3.31 -9.65
N TRP A 69 -11.10 -4.07 -8.83
CA TRP A 69 -10.38 -3.53 -7.67
C TRP A 69 -9.32 -2.51 -8.07
N LEU A 70 -8.54 -2.78 -9.12
CA LEU A 70 -7.53 -1.86 -9.63
C LEU A 70 -8.19 -0.58 -10.17
N GLY A 71 -9.31 -0.69 -10.90
CA GLY A 71 -10.07 0.46 -11.37
C GLY A 71 -10.56 1.35 -10.22
N GLU A 72 -11.20 0.78 -9.21
CA GLU A 72 -11.66 1.51 -8.02
C GLU A 72 -10.48 2.17 -7.28
N THR A 73 -9.40 1.42 -7.06
CA THR A 73 -8.17 1.91 -6.40
C THR A 73 -7.57 3.10 -7.14
N LEU A 74 -7.45 3.03 -8.47
CA LEU A 74 -6.89 4.11 -9.29
C LEU A 74 -7.78 5.36 -9.29
N THR A 75 -9.08 5.23 -9.06
CA THR A 75 -10.00 6.37 -8.88
C THR A 75 -10.01 6.95 -7.46
N GLY A 76 -9.19 6.39 -6.55
CA GLY A 76 -9.15 6.80 -5.14
C GLY A 76 -10.21 6.13 -4.25
N HIS A 77 -10.97 5.18 -4.79
CA HIS A 77 -11.95 4.39 -4.03
C HIS A 77 -11.28 3.10 -3.55
N PHE A 78 -10.67 3.14 -2.37
CA PHE A 78 -9.98 1.99 -1.78
C PHE A 78 -10.89 1.02 -1.02
N GLY A 79 -12.17 1.36 -0.85
CA GLY A 79 -13.13 0.56 -0.09
C GLY A 79 -12.94 0.65 1.44
N GLN A 80 -13.38 -0.39 2.13
CA GLN A 80 -13.31 -0.50 3.59
C GLN A 80 -12.24 -1.49 4.03
N SER A 81 -11.57 -1.18 5.14
CA SER A 81 -10.64 -2.09 5.79
C SER A 81 -11.43 -3.14 6.57
N PHE A 82 -11.25 -4.40 6.22
CA PHE A 82 -11.88 -5.52 6.92
C PHE A 82 -11.36 -5.71 8.35
N ALA A 83 -10.10 -5.34 8.60
CA ALA A 83 -9.52 -5.42 9.95
C ALA A 83 -9.97 -4.24 10.82
N ALA A 84 -9.94 -3.02 10.27
CA ALA A 84 -10.19 -1.80 11.04
C ALA A 84 -11.66 -1.35 11.03
N HIS A 85 -12.52 -1.99 10.23
CA HIS A 85 -13.94 -1.65 10.07
C HIS A 85 -14.17 -0.15 9.75
N GLU A 86 -13.23 0.47 9.03
CA GLU A 86 -13.28 1.87 8.64
C GLU A 86 -12.75 2.06 7.20
N PRO A 87 -13.05 3.20 6.52
CA PRO A 87 -12.55 3.45 5.17
C PRO A 87 -11.03 3.36 5.09
N VAL A 88 -10.51 2.67 4.08
CA VAL A 88 -9.06 2.47 3.90
C VAL A 88 -8.31 3.81 3.80
N THR A 89 -8.94 4.83 3.21
CA THR A 89 -8.40 6.20 3.15
C THR A 89 -8.09 6.79 4.52
N ARG A 90 -8.89 6.49 5.54
CA ARG A 90 -8.68 6.95 6.92
C ARG A 90 -7.54 6.22 7.60
N VAL A 91 -7.44 4.92 7.37
CA VAL A 91 -6.33 4.09 7.86
C VAL A 91 -5.01 4.59 7.27
N ILE A 92 -4.96 4.76 5.94
CA ILE A 92 -3.79 5.30 5.23
C ILE A 92 -3.48 6.72 5.72
N GLY A 93 -4.47 7.58 5.88
CA GLY A 93 -4.27 8.95 6.35
C GLY A 93 -3.63 9.01 7.74
N ARG A 94 -4.09 8.14 8.67
CA ARG A 94 -3.51 8.05 10.02
C ARG A 94 -2.08 7.51 9.98
N ALA A 95 -1.82 6.48 9.18
CA ALA A 95 -0.48 5.92 8.99
C ALA A 95 0.47 6.96 8.38
N ALA A 96 0.03 7.68 7.34
CA ALA A 96 0.80 8.73 6.69
C ALA A 96 1.16 9.86 7.67
N ALA A 97 0.21 10.31 8.49
CA ALA A 97 0.49 11.31 9.53
C ALA A 97 1.56 10.84 10.51
N LEU A 98 1.49 9.58 10.98
CA LEU A 98 2.49 9.01 11.89
C LEU A 98 3.87 8.91 11.21
N SER A 99 3.93 8.42 9.97
CA SER A 99 5.17 8.33 9.19
C SER A 99 5.80 9.71 8.95
N LEU A 100 4.99 10.75 8.72
CA LEU A 100 5.48 12.12 8.58
C LEU A 100 5.99 12.67 9.91
N CYS A 101 5.26 12.47 11.00
CA CYS A 101 5.67 12.89 12.33
C CYS A 101 7.00 12.27 12.77
N LEU A 102 7.30 11.03 12.35
CA LEU A 102 8.58 10.38 12.63
C LEU A 102 9.64 10.73 11.59
N GLY A 103 9.29 10.69 10.31
CA GLY A 103 10.21 10.87 9.20
C GLY A 103 10.75 12.29 9.07
N LEU A 104 9.92 13.31 9.28
CA LEU A 104 10.34 14.71 9.15
C LEU A 104 11.41 15.08 10.19
N PRO A 105 11.25 14.78 11.50
CA PRO A 105 12.33 14.99 12.47
C PRO A 105 13.59 14.18 12.17
N SER A 106 13.46 12.91 11.76
CA SER A 106 14.63 12.08 11.39
C SER A 106 15.39 12.67 10.19
N LEU A 107 14.67 13.16 9.19
CA LEU A 107 15.25 13.81 8.02
C LEU A 107 15.93 15.13 8.42
N ALA A 108 15.27 15.95 9.24
CA ALA A 108 15.83 17.18 9.77
C ALA A 108 17.12 16.92 10.55
N LEU A 109 17.14 15.92 11.42
CA LEU A 109 18.33 15.53 12.19
C LEU A 109 19.46 15.07 11.26
N THR A 110 19.12 14.30 10.23
CA THR A 110 20.09 13.83 9.22
C THR A 110 20.71 15.01 8.46
N PHE A 111 19.92 16.00 8.07
CA PHE A 111 20.42 17.22 7.43
C PHE A 111 21.25 18.09 8.38
N LEU A 112 20.83 18.25 9.63
CA LEU A 112 21.50 19.11 10.60
C LEU A 112 22.79 18.52 11.17
N ILE A 113 22.87 17.19 11.29
CA ILE A 113 23.99 16.49 11.93
C ILE A 113 24.75 15.65 10.91
N GLY A 114 24.05 14.79 10.19
CA GLY A 114 24.65 13.83 9.26
C GLY A 114 25.40 14.50 8.10
N VAL A 115 24.80 15.53 7.47
CA VAL A 115 25.43 16.24 6.35
C VAL A 115 26.69 17.00 6.77
N PRO A 116 26.70 17.83 7.83
CA PRO A 116 27.93 18.49 8.27
C PRO A 116 29.05 17.53 8.67
N ILE A 117 28.72 16.45 9.39
CA ILE A 117 29.71 15.42 9.73
C ILE A 117 30.27 14.78 8.45
N GLY A 118 29.40 14.41 7.50
CA GLY A 118 29.83 13.87 6.21
C GLY A 118 30.76 14.80 5.45
N MET A 119 30.45 16.10 5.43
CA MET A 119 31.29 17.13 4.80
C MET A 119 32.65 17.27 5.48
N LEU A 120 32.69 17.33 6.83
CA LEU A 120 33.93 17.39 7.60
C LEU A 120 34.82 16.17 7.36
N GLN A 121 34.23 14.97 7.32
CA GLN A 121 34.97 13.74 7.07
C GLN A 121 35.46 13.63 5.61
N GLY A 122 34.70 14.17 4.64
CA GLY A 122 35.11 14.27 3.25
C GLY A 122 36.29 15.23 3.05
N ALA A 123 36.25 16.39 3.71
CA ALA A 123 37.33 17.38 3.67
C ALA A 123 38.65 16.85 4.25
N ARG A 124 38.59 15.97 5.26
CA ARG A 124 39.76 15.35 5.90
C ARG A 124 40.38 14.19 5.12
N ARG A 125 39.69 13.63 4.13
CA ARG A 125 40.20 12.53 3.28
C ARG A 125 40.77 13.01 1.93
N GLY A 126 40.58 14.29 1.60
CA GLY A 126 41.09 14.92 0.37
C GLY A 126 42.38 15.72 0.54
N GLY A 127 43.02 15.67 1.72
CA GLY A 127 44.37 16.18 1.99
C GLY A 127 45.21 15.07 2.62
#